data_AF-A0A2N5FJP2-F1
#
_entry.id   AF-A0A2N5FJP2-F1
#
_cell.length_a   1.000
_cell.length_b   1.000
_cell.length_c   1.000
_cell.angle_alpha   90.00
_cell.angle_beta   90.00
_cell.angle_gamma   90.00
#
_symmetry.space_group_name_H-M   'P 1'
#
loop_
_entity.id
_entity.type
_entity.pdbx_description
1 polymer ?
#
loop_
_entity_poly.entity_id
_entity_poly.type
_entity_poly.pdbx_seq_one_letter_code
_entity_poly.pdbx_strand_id
1 'polypeptide(L)' 'MYYYSPYSYQRYPEPIMQQLKKSTLSAVLPFVQHGLKEAHFTSYEHALMEVAAMSFLLGKGYDYNAAYQLVEAWEVNESF' A
#
# COMPACT_ATOMS: atom_id res chain seq x y z
N MET A 1 28.91 24.44 0.55
CA MET A 1 28.65 23.27 1.40
C MET A 1 27.66 22.40 0.64
N TYR A 2 28.13 21.35 -0.02
CA TYR A 2 27.29 20.49 -0.86
C TYR A 2 26.60 19.46 0.04
N TYR A 3 25.27 19.49 0.10
CA TYR A 3 24.49 18.43 0.75
C TYR A 3 24.65 17.16 -0.09
N TYR A 4 25.43 16.22 0.42
CA TYR A 4 25.47 14.85 -0.11
C TYR A 4 24.12 14.21 0.17
N SER A 5 23.26 14.12 -0.86
CA SER A 5 22.10 13.24 -0.84
C SER A 5 22.56 11.88 -1.36
N PRO A 6 22.61 10.83 -0.52
CA PRO A 6 23.15 9.52 -0.92
C PRO A 6 22.20 8.73 -1.85
N TYR A 7 21.03 9.28 -2.17
CA TYR A 7 20.05 8.66 -3.04
C TYR A 7 20.21 9.22 -4.46
N SER A 8 20.76 8.41 -5.35
CA SER A 8 20.83 8.70 -6.78
C SER A 8 19.43 8.68 -7.40
N TYR A 9 18.71 9.80 -7.33
CA TYR A 9 17.47 10.06 -8.06
C TYR A 9 17.65 10.05 -9.60
N GLN A 10 18.80 9.60 -10.12
CA GLN A 10 19.15 9.69 -11.55
C GLN A 10 18.48 8.62 -12.44
N ARG A 11 17.69 7.69 -11.89
CA ARG A 11 17.07 6.63 -12.71
C ARG A 11 15.82 7.08 -13.47
N TYR A 12 15.11 8.10 -13.00
CA TYR A 12 13.87 8.58 -13.63
C TYR A 12 13.85 10.12 -13.71
N PRO A 13 13.48 10.71 -14.86
CA PRO A 13 13.23 12.14 -14.96
C PRO A 13 12.15 12.60 -13.98
N GLU A 14 12.31 13.81 -13.41
CA GLU A 14 11.39 14.41 -12.44
C GLU A 14 9.89 14.32 -12.81
N PRO A 15 9.46 14.62 -14.05
CA PRO A 15 8.04 14.50 -14.41
C PRO A 15 7.49 13.08 -14.28
N ILE A 16 8.29 12.07 -14.65
CA ILE A 16 7.93 10.66 -14.54
C ILE A 16 7.85 10.26 -13.06
N MET A 17 8.81 10.69 -12.25
CA MET A 17 8.80 10.42 -10.80
C MET A 17 7.53 10.97 -10.13
N GLN A 18 7.12 12.20 -10.48
CA GLN A 18 5.91 12.79 -9.89
C GLN A 18 4.62 12.09 -10.34
N GLN A 19 4.56 11.66 -11.59
CA GLN A 19 3.43 10.87 -12.10
C GLN A 19 3.35 9.51 -11.39
N LEU A 20 4.48 8.82 -11.24
CA LEU A 20 4.57 7.56 -10.49
C LEU A 20 4.15 7.76 -9.04
N LYS A 21 4.69 8.77 -8.35
CA LYS A 21 4.30 9.10 -6.98
C LYS A 21 2.79 9.31 -6.86
N LYS A 22 2.20 10.15 -7.72
CA LYS A 22 0.77 10.45 -7.67
C LYS A 22 -0.07 9.19 -7.91
N SER A 23 0.21 8.46 -8.98
CA SER A 23 -0.54 7.25 -9.32
C SER A 23 -0.42 6.16 -8.25
N THR A 24 0.79 5.89 -7.76
CA THR A 24 1.03 4.92 -6.68
C THR A 24 0.28 5.30 -5.41
N LEU A 25 0.43 6.54 -4.93
CA LEU A 25 -0.22 6.97 -3.69
C LEU A 25 -1.75 6.98 -3.82
N SER A 26 -2.29 7.41 -4.96
CA SER A 26 -3.74 7.35 -5.21
C SER A 26 -4.27 5.92 -5.25
N ALA A 27 -3.50 4.96 -5.78
CA ALA A 27 -3.92 3.58 -5.89
C ALA A 27 -3.98 2.85 -4.53
N VAL A 28 -3.05 3.14 -3.62
CA VAL A 28 -2.99 2.48 -2.30
C VAL A 28 -3.75 3.23 -1.21
N LEU A 29 -4.13 4.50 -1.42
CA LEU A 29 -4.81 5.32 -0.41
C LEU A 29 -6.09 4.66 0.15
N PRO A 30 -6.96 4.01 -0.66
CA PRO A 30 -8.13 3.32 -0.13
C PRO A 30 -7.78 2.20 0.86
N PHE A 31 -6.70 1.44 0.61
CA PHE A 31 -6.24 0.39 1.52
C PHE A 31 -5.73 0.98 2.84
N VAL A 32 -4.92 2.05 2.77
CA VAL A 32 -4.43 2.74 3.98
C VAL A 32 -5.59 3.28 4.81
N GLN A 33 -6.60 3.86 4.18
CA GLN A 33 -7.80 4.33 4.87
C GLN A 33 -8.60 3.21 5.52
N HIS A 34 -8.63 2.03 4.90
CA HIS A 34 -9.23 0.83 5.49
C HIS A 34 -8.43 0.35 6.70
N GLY A 35 -7.11 0.14 6.57
CA GLY A 35 -6.26 -0.29 7.68
C GLY A 35 -6.26 0.69 8.87
N LEU A 36 -6.33 2.01 8.63
CA LEU A 36 -6.48 2.98 9.71
C LEU A 36 -7.80 2.84 10.48
N LYS A 37 -8.88 2.42 9.80
CA LYS A 37 -10.15 2.12 10.47
C LYS A 37 -10.05 0.82 11.26
N GLU A 38 -9.50 -0.24 10.65
CA GLU A 38 -9.32 -1.54 11.29
C GLU A 38 -8.42 -1.45 12.53
N ALA A 39 -7.35 -0.67 12.49
CA ALA A 39 -6.44 -0.47 13.62
C ALA A 39 -7.13 0.13 14.87
N HIS A 40 -8.32 0.72 14.75
CA HIS A 40 -9.12 1.14 15.91
C HIS A 40 -9.83 -0.04 16.61
N PHE A 41 -10.05 -1.15 15.91
CA PHE A 41 -10.76 -2.33 16.38
C PHE A 41 -9.83 -3.53 16.59
N THR A 42 -8.67 -3.56 15.92
CA THR A 42 -7.65 -4.61 15.98
C THR A 42 -6.30 -4.03 16.44
N SER A 43 -5.18 -4.54 15.92
CA SER A 43 -3.83 -4.02 16.17
C SER A 43 -3.27 -3.33 14.93
N TYR A 44 -2.29 -2.44 15.12
CA TYR A 44 -1.56 -1.87 13.99
C TYR A 44 -0.82 -2.93 13.18
N GLU A 45 -0.34 -4.01 13.82
CA GLU A 45 0.33 -5.11 13.12
C GLU A 45 -0.62 -5.80 12.13
N HIS A 46 -1.84 -6.11 12.60
CA HIS A 46 -2.93 -6.67 11.79
C HIS A 46 -3.26 -5.76 10.61
N ALA A 47 -3.67 -4.52 10.90
CA ALA A 47 -4.08 -3.57 9.88
C ALA A 47 -2.99 -3.28 8.84
N LEU A 48 -1.71 -3.21 9.26
CA LEU A 48 -0.60 -3.00 8.33
C LEU A 48 -0.35 -4.24 7.46
N MET A 49 -0.57 -5.45 7.99
CA MET A 49 -0.48 -6.68 7.21
C MET A 49 -1.52 -6.70 6.09
N GLU A 50 -2.77 -6.35 6.39
CA GLU A 50 -3.85 -6.26 5.39
C GLU A 50 -3.55 -5.22 4.32
N VAL A 51 -3.09 -4.03 4.72
CA VAL A 51 -2.69 -2.96 3.77
C VAL A 51 -1.58 -3.46 2.84
N ALA A 52 -0.59 -4.18 3.38
CA ALA A 52 0.49 -4.75 2.59
C ALA A 52 -0.01 -5.84 1.64
N ALA A 53 -0.87 -6.75 2.11
CA ALA A 53 -1.44 -7.82 1.31
C ALA A 53 -2.31 -7.30 0.16
N MET A 54 -3.22 -6.36 0.44
CA MET A 54 -4.06 -5.72 -0.58
C MET A 54 -3.20 -4.97 -1.62
N SER A 55 -2.18 -4.24 -1.18
CA SER A 55 -1.26 -3.53 -2.08
C SER A 55 -0.46 -4.48 -2.97
N PHE A 56 -0.07 -5.64 -2.45
CA PHE A 56 0.63 -6.67 -3.21
C PHE A 56 -0.27 -7.34 -4.25
N LEU A 57 -1.54 -7.61 -3.91
CA LEU A 57 -2.54 -8.12 -4.83
C LEU A 57 -2.85 -7.11 -5.94
N LEU A 58 -2.96 -5.82 -5.62
CA LEU A 58 -3.07 -4.77 -6.61
C LEU A 58 -1.88 -4.80 -7.61
N GLY A 59 -0.65 -4.96 -7.10
CA GLY A 59 0.55 -5.12 -7.93
C GLY A 59 0.56 -6.38 -8.81
N LYS A 60 -0.21 -7.41 -8.44
CA LYS A 60 -0.43 -8.63 -9.24
C LYS A 60 -1.53 -8.49 -10.29
N GLY A 61 -2.23 -7.35 -10.35
CA GLY A 61 -3.28 -7.08 -11.33
C GLY A 61 -4.71 -7.32 -10.83
N TYR A 62 -4.91 -7.55 -9.53
CA TYR A 62 -6.25 -7.57 -8.94
C TYR A 62 -6.77 -6.14 -8.77
N ASP A 63 -8.06 -5.92 -8.97
CA ASP A 63 -8.68 -4.64 -8.63
C ASP A 63 -8.88 -4.49 -7.11
N TYR A 64 -9.27 -3.28 -6.67
CA TYR A 64 -9.50 -2.96 -5.26
C TYR A 64 -10.47 -3.93 -4.57
N ASN A 65 -11.61 -4.23 -5.20
CA ASN A 65 -12.65 -5.06 -4.58
C ASN A 65 -12.19 -6.50 -4.45
N ALA A 66 -11.51 -7.03 -5.47
CA ALA A 66 -10.95 -8.37 -5.44
C ALA A 66 -9.84 -8.49 -4.38
N ALA A 67 -8.94 -7.51 -4.29
CA ALA A 67 -7.88 -7.48 -3.28
C ALA A 67 -8.45 -7.45 -1.85
N TYR A 68 -9.44 -6.59 -1.61
CA TYR A 68 -10.14 -6.49 -0.33
C TYR A 68 -10.83 -7.81 0.03
N GLN A 69 -11.71 -8.34 -0.83
CA GLN A 69 -12.46 -9.56 -0.54
C GLN A 69 -11.56 -10.79 -0.31
N LEU A 70 -10.42 -10.88 -1.00
CA LEU A 70 -9.46 -11.96 -0.79
C LEU A 70 -8.84 -11.90 0.61
N VAL A 71 -8.44 -10.70 1.06
CA VAL A 71 -7.84 -10.51 2.39
C VAL A 71 -8.87 -10.79 3.49
N GLU A 72 -10.09 -10.24 3.38
CA GLU A 72 -11.19 -10.51 4.32
C GLU A 72 -11.52 -12.01 4.41
N ALA A 73 -11.46 -12.73 3.28
CA ALA A 73 -11.75 -14.16 3.26
C ALA A 73 -10.71 -15.02 4.00
N TRP A 74 -9.48 -14.53 4.16
CA TRP A 74 -8.46 -15.20 4.97
C TRP A 74 -8.75 -15.06 6.47
N GLU A 75 -9.34 -13.94 6.90
CA GLU A 75 -9.73 -13.73 8.30
C GLU A 75 -10.81 -14.71 8.80
N VAL A 76 -11.71 -15.15 7.90
CA VAL A 76 -12.77 -16.11 8.25
C VAL A 76 -12.20 -17.44 8.76
N ASN A 77 -10.93 -17.74 8.46
CA ASN A 77 -10.26 -18.98 8.85
C ASN A 77 -8.91 -18.78 9.58
N GLU A 78 -8.43 -17.55 9.80
CA GLU A 78 -7.14 -17.30 10.46
C GLU A 78 -7.14 -16.20 11.52
N SER A 79 -6.47 -16.56 12.62
CA SER A 79 -5.95 -15.73 13.70
C SER A 79 -4.67 -15.02 13.25
N PHE A 80 -4.76 -13.72 12.99
CA PHE A 80 -3.62 -12.81 12.91
C PHE A 80 -3.16 -12.35 14.30
#